data_AF-A0A6G0WBM7-F1
#
_entry.id   AF-A0A6G0WBM7-F1
#
_cell.length_a   1.000
_cell.length_b   1.000
_cell.length_c   1.000
_cell.angle_alpha   90.00
_cell.angle_beta   90.00
_cell.angle_gamma   90.00
#
_symmetry.space_group_name_H-M   'P 1'
#
loop_
_entity.id
_entity.type
_entity.pdbx_description
1 polymer ?
#
loop_
_entity_poly.entity_id
_entity_poly.type
_entity_poly.pdbx_seq_one_letter_code
_entity_poly.pdbx_strand_id
1 'polypeptide(L)'
;MSKRHAGLKLLKKVEGKAVEEWTTEDFIQWLHANQLASYEEQFRRVQATGAFLLALTPERLTKMGITVLKQRKEILQPVLELQAACRSQPRAIAEQKQRDNLDEEFNEEASHQSFLEALHAWRGSNQPKTPKHTVATETSQPLRCICWQCFHTISRDSSFHAHGYNFCSKACEAAYATEKHRDELVDQALESSAQLQRQFIQSTWQLPITF
;
A
#
# COMPACT_ATOMS: atom_id res chain seq x y z
N MET A 1 -31.60 -0.27 5.57
CA MET A 1 -30.87 -1.33 4.85
C MET A 1 -30.74 -0.96 3.37
N SER A 2 -29.57 -1.20 2.77
CA SER A 2 -29.38 -1.48 1.33
C SER A 2 -29.76 -0.41 0.26
N LYS A 3 -29.04 0.72 0.21
CA LYS A 3 -28.91 1.51 -1.05
C LYS A 3 -27.47 1.57 -1.58
N ARG A 4 -26.48 1.52 -0.69
CA ARG A 4 -25.04 1.59 -1.00
C ARG A 4 -24.51 0.34 -1.75
N HIS A 5 -25.13 -0.82 -1.56
CA HIS A 5 -24.73 -2.06 -2.25
C HIS A 5 -25.30 -2.19 -3.68
N ALA A 6 -26.20 -1.31 -4.14
CA ALA A 6 -26.79 -1.42 -5.47
C ALA A 6 -25.85 -0.89 -6.57
N GLY A 7 -25.13 0.22 -6.32
CA GLY A 7 -24.16 0.79 -7.27
C GLY A 7 -22.99 -0.15 -7.57
N LEU A 8 -22.45 -0.81 -6.54
CA LEU A 8 -21.43 -1.87 -6.68
C LEU A 8 -21.93 -3.13 -7.38
N LYS A 9 -23.24 -3.42 -7.33
CA LYS A 9 -23.82 -4.58 -8.04
C LYS A 9 -24.02 -4.32 -9.53
N LEU A 10 -24.25 -3.08 -9.96
CA LEU A 10 -24.33 -2.75 -11.39
C LEU A 10 -22.96 -2.73 -12.08
N LEU A 11 -21.88 -2.48 -11.34
CA LEU A 11 -20.50 -2.58 -11.82
C LEU A 11 -20.10 -4.01 -12.26
N LYS A 12 -20.77 -5.05 -11.76
CA LYS A 12 -20.59 -6.42 -12.29
C LYS A 12 -21.24 -6.61 -13.67
N LYS A 13 -22.06 -5.67 -14.15
CA LYS A 13 -22.85 -5.79 -15.38
C LYS A 13 -22.40 -4.84 -16.50
N VAL A 14 -21.50 -3.89 -16.23
CA VAL A 14 -20.79 -3.14 -17.29
C VAL A 14 -19.64 -4.02 -17.79
N GLU A 15 -20.03 -5.09 -18.50
CA GLU A 15 -19.25 -5.88 -19.47
C GLU A 15 -17.87 -6.44 -19.08
N GLY A 16 -17.52 -6.53 -17.80
CA GLY A 16 -16.23 -7.14 -17.39
C GLY A 16 -14.99 -6.39 -17.91
N LYS A 17 -15.16 -5.19 -18.46
CA LYS A 17 -14.08 -4.30 -18.91
C LYS A 17 -13.45 -3.63 -17.71
N ALA A 18 -12.13 -3.53 -17.72
CA ALA A 18 -11.42 -2.81 -16.67
C ALA A 18 -11.86 -1.34 -16.64
N VAL A 19 -11.94 -0.73 -15.46
CA VAL A 19 -12.33 0.69 -15.33
C VAL A 19 -11.41 1.60 -16.13
N GLU A 20 -10.17 1.20 -16.38
CA GLU A 20 -9.20 1.93 -17.22
C GLU A 20 -9.64 2.03 -18.69
N GLU A 21 -10.40 1.05 -19.19
CA GLU A 21 -10.84 0.95 -20.59
C GLU A 21 -12.21 1.60 -20.83
N TRP A 22 -12.82 2.16 -19.79
CA TRP A 22 -14.15 2.74 -19.91
C TRP A 22 -14.16 3.95 -20.82
N THR A 23 -15.08 3.90 -21.78
CA THR A 23 -15.40 5.02 -22.65
C THR A 23 -16.22 6.08 -21.90
N THR A 24 -16.41 7.24 -22.52
CA THR A 24 -17.30 8.28 -21.98
C THR A 24 -18.72 7.74 -21.74
N GLU A 25 -19.23 6.88 -22.62
CA GLU A 25 -20.58 6.32 -22.47
C GLU A 25 -20.67 5.34 -21.28
N ASP A 26 -19.65 4.52 -21.06
CA ASP A 26 -19.56 3.62 -19.89
C ASP A 26 -19.50 4.44 -18.58
N PHE A 27 -18.72 5.53 -18.59
CA PHE A 27 -18.63 6.46 -17.46
C PHE A 27 -19.99 7.13 -17.18
N ILE A 28 -20.73 7.58 -18.21
CA ILE A 28 -22.06 8.17 -18.04
C ILE A 28 -23.06 7.13 -17.52
N GLN A 29 -23.01 5.91 -18.02
CA GLN A 29 -23.86 4.83 -17.51
C GLN A 29 -23.59 4.54 -16.02
N TRP A 30 -22.33 4.52 -15.61
CA TRP A 30 -21.94 4.41 -14.21
C TRP A 30 -22.42 5.62 -13.38
N LEU A 31 -22.32 6.83 -13.93
CA LEU A 31 -22.77 8.06 -13.29
C LEU A 31 -24.29 8.01 -13.00
N HIS A 32 -25.08 7.54 -13.97
CA HIS A 32 -26.51 7.32 -13.83
C HIS A 32 -26.84 6.28 -12.77
N ALA A 33 -26.12 5.15 -12.76
CA ALA A 33 -26.28 4.10 -11.75
C ALA A 33 -26.00 4.58 -10.31
N ASN A 34 -25.17 5.62 -10.17
CA ASN A 34 -24.86 6.25 -8.88
C ASN A 34 -25.74 7.46 -8.56
N GLN A 35 -26.83 7.69 -9.31
CA GLN A 35 -27.76 8.83 -9.14
C GLN A 35 -27.07 10.20 -9.33
N LEU A 36 -26.01 10.25 -10.14
CA LEU A 36 -25.25 11.46 -10.45
C LEU A 36 -25.55 11.99 -11.86
N ALA A 37 -26.67 11.58 -12.47
CA ALA A 37 -27.06 11.95 -13.83
C ALA A 37 -27.15 13.48 -14.06
N SER A 38 -27.42 14.27 -13.01
CA SER A 38 -27.40 15.74 -13.08
C SER A 38 -26.05 16.34 -13.50
N TYR A 39 -24.96 15.58 -13.35
CA TYR A 39 -23.61 16.02 -13.69
C TYR A 39 -23.15 15.56 -15.08
N GLU A 40 -23.99 14.81 -15.81
CA GLU A 40 -23.66 14.21 -17.11
C GLU A 40 -23.12 15.24 -18.10
N GLU A 41 -23.79 16.38 -18.25
CA GLU A 41 -23.40 17.39 -19.24
C GLU A 41 -22.00 17.93 -18.98
N GLN A 42 -21.63 18.11 -17.70
CA GLN A 42 -20.30 18.59 -17.34
C GLN A 42 -19.22 17.55 -17.66
N PHE A 43 -19.50 16.26 -17.44
CA PHE A 43 -18.57 15.19 -17.75
C PHE A 43 -18.50 14.83 -19.24
N ARG A 44 -19.60 14.94 -20.00
CA ARG A 44 -19.59 14.80 -21.47
C ARG A 44 -18.73 15.89 -22.12
N ARG A 45 -18.83 17.14 -21.63
CA ARG A 45 -18.08 18.28 -22.18
C ARG A 45 -16.56 18.07 -22.12
N VAL A 46 -16.07 17.42 -21.06
CA VAL A 46 -14.64 17.10 -20.90
C VAL A 46 -14.26 15.72 -21.44
N GLN A 47 -15.21 15.00 -22.03
CA GLN A 47 -15.04 13.61 -22.49
C GLN A 47 -14.41 12.73 -21.41
N ALA A 48 -15.01 12.74 -20.21
CA ALA A 48 -14.50 11.99 -19.07
C ALA A 48 -14.52 10.47 -19.35
N THR A 49 -13.35 9.85 -19.38
CA THR A 49 -13.17 8.40 -19.53
C THR A 49 -12.91 7.71 -18.20
N GLY A 50 -12.77 6.39 -18.22
CA GLY A 50 -12.32 5.58 -17.10
C GLY A 50 -11.04 6.07 -16.42
N ALA A 51 -10.02 6.38 -17.22
CA ALA A 51 -8.77 6.98 -16.73
C ALA A 51 -9.00 8.34 -16.04
N PHE A 52 -9.95 9.13 -16.53
CA PHE A 52 -10.33 10.39 -15.89
C PHE A 52 -10.96 10.17 -14.51
N LEU A 53 -11.81 9.14 -14.36
CA LEU A 53 -12.43 8.76 -13.09
C LEU A 53 -11.38 8.29 -12.06
N LEU A 54 -10.40 7.49 -12.49
CA LEU A 54 -9.32 7.01 -11.62
C LEU A 54 -8.37 8.12 -11.15
N ALA A 55 -8.24 9.18 -11.94
CA ALA A 55 -7.43 10.36 -11.64
C ALA A 55 -8.28 11.58 -11.21
N LEU A 56 -9.53 11.37 -10.79
CA LEU A 56 -10.42 12.46 -10.42
C LEU A 56 -10.01 13.02 -9.05
N THR A 57 -9.81 14.34 -8.99
CA THR A 57 -9.46 15.05 -7.75
C THR A 57 -10.44 16.20 -7.48
N PRO A 58 -10.54 16.69 -6.22
CA PRO A 58 -11.38 17.83 -5.89
C PRO A 58 -11.07 19.10 -6.72
N GLU A 59 -9.79 19.31 -7.07
CA GLU A 59 -9.33 20.45 -7.87
C GLU A 59 -9.85 20.34 -9.31
N ARG A 60 -9.90 19.13 -9.86
CA ARG A 60 -10.45 18.89 -11.21
C ARG A 60 -11.95 19.15 -11.25
N LEU A 61 -12.70 18.73 -10.22
CA LEU A 61 -14.13 19.07 -10.09
C LEU A 61 -14.36 20.58 -10.01
N THR A 62 -13.49 21.29 -9.29
CA THR A 62 -13.52 22.75 -9.18
C THR A 62 -13.33 23.43 -10.53
N LYS A 63 -12.34 22.97 -11.31
CA LYS A 63 -12.05 23.50 -12.65
C LYS A 63 -13.18 23.26 -13.66
N MET A 64 -13.99 22.21 -13.46
CA MET A 64 -15.17 21.92 -14.30
C MET A 64 -16.43 22.68 -13.87
N GLY A 65 -16.35 23.54 -12.83
CA GLY A 65 -17.47 24.34 -12.36
C GLY A 65 -18.24 23.73 -11.19
N ILE A 66 -17.83 22.57 -10.68
CA ILE A 66 -18.45 21.96 -9.48
C ILE A 66 -17.74 22.52 -8.25
N THR A 67 -18.18 23.70 -7.82
CA THR A 67 -17.54 24.45 -6.73
C THR A 67 -18.12 24.17 -5.35
N VAL A 68 -19.36 23.69 -5.29
CA VAL A 68 -20.07 23.43 -4.03
C VAL A 68 -19.51 22.17 -3.35
N LEU A 69 -19.06 22.31 -2.11
CA LEU A 69 -18.44 21.21 -1.33
C LEU A 69 -19.34 19.97 -1.23
N LYS A 70 -20.64 20.16 -1.01
CA LYS A 70 -21.63 19.08 -0.93
C LYS A 70 -21.64 18.25 -2.23
N GLN A 71 -21.71 18.92 -3.38
CA GLN A 71 -21.73 18.28 -4.69
C GLN A 71 -20.40 17.54 -4.96
N ARG A 72 -19.26 18.16 -4.62
CA ARG A 72 -17.95 17.50 -4.74
C ARG A 72 -17.89 16.22 -3.91
N LYS A 73 -18.42 16.25 -2.68
CA LYS A 73 -18.46 15.06 -1.80
C LYS A 73 -19.38 13.97 -2.37
N GLU A 74 -20.55 14.34 -2.90
CA GLU A 74 -21.49 13.41 -3.52
C GLU A 74 -20.88 12.68 -4.73
N ILE A 75 -20.01 13.34 -5.50
CA ILE A 75 -19.32 12.73 -6.64
C ILE A 75 -18.08 11.93 -6.20
N LEU A 76 -17.25 12.48 -5.32
CA LEU A 76 -16.00 11.84 -4.91
C LEU A 76 -16.24 10.56 -4.10
N GLN A 77 -17.32 10.47 -3.34
CA GLN A 77 -17.62 9.29 -2.53
C GLN A 77 -17.72 8.00 -3.38
N PRO A 78 -18.61 7.90 -4.40
CA PRO A 78 -18.69 6.70 -5.23
C PRO A 78 -17.42 6.49 -6.09
N VAL A 79 -16.70 7.56 -6.45
CA VAL A 79 -15.43 7.43 -7.19
C VAL A 79 -14.34 6.79 -6.33
N LEU A 80 -14.20 7.20 -5.07
CA LEU A 80 -13.24 6.60 -4.13
C LEU A 80 -13.58 5.14 -3.83
N GLU A 81 -14.87 4.82 -3.68
CA GLU A 81 -15.33 3.44 -3.53
C GLU A 81 -14.98 2.58 -4.76
N LEU A 82 -15.14 3.12 -5.97
CA LEU A 82 -14.76 2.44 -7.21
C LEU A 82 -13.24 2.26 -7.32
N GLN A 83 -12.45 3.30 -7.02
CA GLN A 83 -11.00 3.23 -7.01
C GLN A 83 -10.48 2.20 -5.99
N ALA A 84 -11.07 2.13 -4.81
CA ALA A 84 -10.74 1.13 -3.80
C ALA A 84 -11.07 -0.30 -4.30
N ALA A 85 -12.23 -0.47 -4.95
CA ALA A 85 -12.60 -1.74 -5.55
C ALA A 85 -11.62 -2.19 -6.64
N CYS A 86 -11.19 -1.29 -7.53
CA CYS A 86 -10.17 -1.58 -8.55
C CYS A 86 -8.81 -1.91 -7.94
N ARG A 87 -8.36 -1.17 -6.92
CA ARG A 87 -7.07 -1.41 -6.25
C ARG A 87 -7.05 -2.74 -5.47
N SER A 88 -8.21 -3.24 -5.04
CA SER A 88 -8.33 -4.54 -4.36
C SER A 88 -8.35 -5.75 -5.30
N GLN A 89 -8.37 -5.55 -6.63
CA GLN A 89 -8.49 -6.60 -7.64
C GLN A 89 -7.21 -7.30 -8.16
N PRO A 90 -6.00 -7.28 -7.55
CA PRO A 90 -4.90 -8.13 -8.05
C PRO A 90 -4.97 -9.63 -7.70
N ARG A 91 -6.03 -10.17 -7.08
CA ARG A 91 -6.04 -11.61 -6.67
C ARG A 91 -7.27 -12.46 -6.96
N ALA A 92 -8.46 -11.88 -7.15
CA ALA A 92 -9.67 -12.71 -7.24
C ALA A 92 -9.86 -13.43 -8.58
N ILE A 93 -9.27 -12.93 -9.68
CA ILE A 93 -9.45 -13.53 -11.02
C ILE A 93 -8.47 -14.69 -11.26
N ALA A 94 -7.31 -14.70 -10.59
CA ALA A 94 -6.38 -15.83 -10.64
C ALA A 94 -6.86 -17.03 -9.80
N GLU A 95 -7.59 -16.79 -8.71
CA GLU A 95 -8.04 -17.86 -7.80
C GLU A 95 -9.27 -18.64 -8.31
N GLN A 96 -10.04 -18.10 -9.27
CA GLN A 96 -11.23 -18.79 -9.79
C GLN A 96 -10.93 -19.78 -10.92
N LYS A 97 -9.85 -19.59 -11.70
CA LYS A 97 -9.43 -20.60 -12.69
C LYS A 97 -8.69 -21.79 -12.04
N GLN A 98 -8.34 -21.68 -10.76
CA GLN A 98 -7.55 -22.67 -10.02
C GLN A 98 -8.39 -23.49 -9.02
N ARG A 99 -9.69 -23.22 -8.89
CA ARG A 99 -10.61 -23.94 -7.98
C ARG A 99 -11.46 -25.03 -8.63
N ASP A 100 -11.49 -25.12 -9.96
CA ASP A 100 -12.17 -26.22 -10.68
C ASP A 100 -11.26 -27.46 -10.90
N ASN A 101 -10.09 -27.50 -10.27
CA ASN A 101 -9.19 -28.65 -10.30
C ASN A 101 -8.58 -28.90 -8.90
N LEU A 102 -9.44 -29.18 -7.92
CA LEU A 102 -9.04 -29.54 -6.56
C LEU A 102 -9.63 -30.91 -6.19
N ASP A 103 -9.21 -31.93 -6.94
CA ASP A 103 -9.08 -33.30 -6.43
C ASP A 103 -7.63 -33.80 -6.64
N GLU A 104 -6.64 -32.90 -6.67
CA GLU A 104 -5.27 -33.30 -6.36
C GLU A 104 -5.13 -33.39 -4.83
N GLU A 105 -5.50 -34.57 -4.32
CA GLU A 105 -5.29 -34.98 -2.94
C GLU A 105 -3.79 -34.81 -2.61
N PHE A 106 -3.49 -33.92 -1.68
CA PHE A 106 -2.13 -33.68 -1.21
C PHE A 106 -1.53 -34.98 -0.67
N ASN A 107 -0.66 -35.61 -1.46
CA ASN A 107 0.01 -36.85 -1.07
C ASN A 107 1.20 -36.51 -0.16
N GLU A 108 0.96 -36.62 1.14
CA GLU A 108 1.93 -36.33 2.20
C GLU A 108 3.21 -37.16 2.04
N GLU A 109 3.09 -38.42 1.62
CA GLU A 109 4.22 -39.33 1.42
C GLU A 109 5.12 -38.88 0.27
N ALA A 110 4.54 -38.47 -0.87
CA ALA A 110 5.30 -37.95 -2.00
C ALA A 110 6.03 -36.64 -1.66
N SER A 111 5.38 -35.78 -0.88
CA SER A 111 5.98 -34.52 -0.42
C SER A 111 7.13 -34.76 0.56
N HIS A 112 6.97 -35.71 1.47
CA HIS A 112 8.00 -36.09 2.42
C HIS A 112 9.21 -36.76 1.73
N GLN A 113 8.96 -37.62 0.76
CA GLN A 113 10.01 -38.23 -0.05
C GLN A 113 10.81 -37.19 -0.83
N SER A 114 10.12 -36.21 -1.45
CA SER A 114 10.78 -35.10 -2.14
C SER A 114 11.66 -34.26 -1.20
N PHE A 115 11.19 -34.01 0.03
CA PHE A 115 11.96 -33.30 1.05
C PHE A 115 13.21 -34.06 1.49
N LEU A 116 13.09 -35.37 1.75
CA LEU A 116 14.23 -36.21 2.14
C LEU A 116 15.24 -36.35 1.01
N GLU A 117 14.77 -36.46 -0.24
CA GLU A 117 15.63 -36.48 -1.43
C GLU A 117 16.41 -35.17 -1.56
N ALA A 118 15.76 -34.02 -1.38
CA ALA A 118 16.42 -32.71 -1.39
C ALA A 118 17.48 -32.58 -0.29
N LEU A 119 17.21 -33.11 0.91
CA LEU A 119 18.19 -33.15 2.00
C LEU A 119 19.35 -34.10 1.70
N HIS A 120 19.09 -35.25 1.09
CA HIS A 120 20.12 -36.19 0.67
C HIS A 120 20.99 -35.60 -0.45
N ALA A 121 20.39 -34.88 -1.39
CA ALA A 121 21.11 -34.14 -2.43
C ALA A 121 21.98 -33.03 -1.83
N TRP A 122 21.47 -32.31 -0.83
CA TRP A 122 22.22 -31.27 -0.13
C TRP A 122 23.40 -31.84 0.67
N ARG A 123 23.21 -32.99 1.34
CA ARG A 123 24.26 -33.64 2.15
C ARG A 123 25.26 -34.44 1.32
N GLY A 124 24.85 -35.03 0.21
CA GLY A 124 25.71 -35.80 -0.70
C GLY A 124 26.53 -34.94 -1.65
N SER A 125 26.19 -33.66 -1.78
CA SER A 125 26.90 -32.72 -2.65
C SER A 125 28.09 -32.08 -1.92
N ASN A 126 29.20 -32.82 -1.87
CA ASN A 126 30.53 -32.20 -1.75
C ASN A 126 31.06 -31.69 -3.11
N GLN A 127 30.16 -31.32 -4.04
CA GLN A 127 30.48 -30.52 -5.22
C GLN A 127 29.34 -29.56 -5.57
N PRO A 128 29.66 -28.31 -5.96
CA PRO A 128 28.65 -27.33 -6.33
C PRO A 128 28.16 -27.63 -7.75
N LYS A 129 27.01 -28.27 -7.88
CA LYS A 129 26.26 -28.29 -9.15
C LYS A 129 25.29 -27.12 -9.13
N THR A 130 25.69 -26.04 -9.79
CA THR A 130 24.89 -24.84 -10.01
C THR A 130 23.58 -25.18 -10.74
N PRO A 131 22.40 -24.72 -10.28
CA PRO A 131 21.28 -24.52 -11.18
C PRO A 131 21.67 -23.44 -12.19
N LYS A 132 21.27 -23.63 -13.46
CA LYS A 132 21.53 -22.73 -14.59
C LYS A 132 20.82 -21.38 -14.38
N HIS A 133 21.37 -20.53 -13.52
CA HIS A 133 21.26 -19.09 -13.62
C HIS A 133 22.69 -18.58 -13.75
N THR A 134 23.00 -18.05 -14.93
CA THR A 134 24.24 -17.34 -15.21
C THR A 134 24.36 -16.15 -14.27
N VAL A 135 25.12 -16.31 -13.18
CA VAL A 135 25.76 -15.20 -12.48
C VAL A 135 27.18 -15.66 -12.15
N ALA A 136 28.15 -15.04 -12.82
CA ALA A 136 29.56 -15.22 -12.58
C ALA A 136 29.88 -15.10 -11.09
N THR A 137 30.50 -16.13 -10.51
CA THR A 137 31.04 -16.10 -9.16
C THR A 137 32.54 -16.31 -9.24
N GLU A 138 33.26 -15.23 -9.50
CA GLU A 138 34.57 -15.00 -8.90
C GLU A 138 34.65 -13.51 -8.60
N THR A 139 34.60 -13.17 -7.30
CA THR A 139 35.31 -12.07 -6.62
C THR A 139 34.63 -11.88 -5.28
N SER A 140 35.38 -12.04 -4.19
CA SER A 140 35.01 -11.73 -2.81
C SER A 140 34.18 -10.45 -2.71
N GLN A 141 32.86 -10.58 -2.63
CA GLN A 141 31.99 -9.41 -2.51
C GLN A 141 32.08 -8.90 -1.06
N PRO A 142 32.46 -7.63 -0.84
CA PRO A 142 32.53 -7.06 0.50
C PRO A 142 31.14 -7.12 1.12
N LEU A 143 31.07 -7.57 2.38
CA LEU A 143 29.82 -7.56 3.15
C LEU A 143 29.26 -6.14 3.11
N ARG A 144 28.07 -5.96 2.52
CA ARG A 144 27.43 -4.64 2.38
C ARG A 144 26.49 -4.40 3.54
N CYS A 145 26.45 -3.16 4.04
CA CYS A 145 25.49 -2.71 5.03
C CYS A 145 24.89 -1.35 4.60
N ILE A 146 23.90 -0.86 5.34
CA ILE A 146 23.16 0.37 5.01
C ILE A 146 23.46 1.42 6.08
N CYS A 147 23.77 2.65 5.65
CA CYS A 147 23.91 3.80 6.54
C CYS A 147 22.55 4.19 7.14
N TRP A 148 22.45 4.32 8.47
CA TRP A 148 21.20 4.66 9.15
C TRP A 148 20.72 6.10 8.95
N GLN A 149 21.60 7.02 8.55
CA GLN A 149 21.22 8.41 8.29
C GLN A 149 20.84 8.66 6.84
N CYS A 150 21.64 8.19 5.89
CA CYS A 150 21.48 8.52 4.47
C CYS A 150 21.00 7.35 3.61
N PHE A 151 20.80 6.17 4.21
CA PHE A 151 20.33 4.93 3.55
C PHE A 151 21.18 4.45 2.37
N HIS A 152 22.40 4.98 2.22
CA HIS A 152 23.32 4.50 1.20
C HIS A 152 23.94 3.17 1.59
N THR A 153 24.10 2.30 0.61
CA THR A 153 24.84 1.05 0.74
C THR A 153 26.32 1.35 0.91
N ILE A 154 26.93 0.82 1.96
CA ILE A 154 28.33 0.97 2.29
C ILE A 154 29.00 -0.38 2.48
N SER A 155 30.30 -0.45 2.21
CA SER A 155 31.11 -1.61 2.56
C SER A 155 31.25 -1.69 4.08
N ARG A 156 31.11 -2.89 4.65
CA ARG A 156 31.25 -3.11 6.10
C ARG A 156 32.62 -2.67 6.61
N ASP A 157 33.68 -2.82 5.81
CA ASP A 157 35.04 -2.42 6.16
C ASP A 157 35.25 -0.90 6.26
N SER A 158 34.40 -0.12 5.59
CA SER A 158 34.43 1.36 5.60
C SER A 158 33.27 1.95 6.41
N SER A 159 32.58 1.13 7.21
CA SER A 159 31.44 1.58 8.01
C SER A 159 31.87 2.08 9.38
N PHE A 160 31.27 3.17 9.83
CA PHE A 160 31.39 3.64 11.20
C PHE A 160 30.29 2.99 12.03
N HIS A 161 30.66 2.27 13.08
CA HIS A 161 29.70 1.61 13.96
C HIS A 161 29.58 2.40 15.27
N ALA A 162 28.37 2.88 15.57
CA ALA A 162 28.09 3.60 16.81
C ALA A 162 26.69 3.24 17.30
N HIS A 163 26.57 2.92 18.61
CA HIS A 163 25.29 2.60 19.26
C HIS A 163 24.47 1.47 18.58
N GLY A 164 25.13 0.51 17.92
CA GLY A 164 24.46 -0.58 17.20
C GLY A 164 24.05 -0.24 15.75
N TYR A 165 24.36 0.97 15.28
CA TYR A 165 24.01 1.46 13.95
C TYR A 165 25.26 1.63 13.07
N ASN A 166 25.08 1.49 11.76
CA ASN A 166 26.14 1.69 10.77
C ASN A 166 25.98 3.05 10.07
N PHE A 167 27.08 3.76 9.87
CA PHE A 167 27.10 5.07 9.21
C PHE A 167 28.18 5.13 8.14
N CYS A 168 27.91 5.86 7.05
CA CYS A 168 28.90 6.07 5.98
C CYS A 168 29.98 7.09 6.35
N SER A 169 29.75 7.91 7.38
CA SER A 169 30.67 8.95 7.82
C SER A 169 30.35 9.43 9.24
N LYS A 170 31.35 10.06 9.88
CA LYS A 170 31.19 10.83 11.13
C LYS A 170 30.10 11.91 11.03
N ALA A 171 29.92 12.50 9.85
CA ALA A 171 28.86 13.50 9.63
C ALA A 171 27.47 12.86 9.70
N CYS A 172 27.30 11.66 9.13
CA CYS A 172 26.05 10.90 9.23
C CYS A 172 25.76 10.44 10.67
N GLU A 173 26.77 10.03 11.41
CA GLU A 173 26.65 9.71 12.85
C GLU A 173 26.14 10.93 13.65
N ALA A 174 26.75 12.10 13.46
CA ALA A 174 26.38 13.32 14.16
C ALA A 174 24.98 13.84 13.77
N ALA A 175 24.63 13.75 12.49
CA ALA A 175 23.29 14.10 12.00
C ALA A 175 22.22 13.19 12.63
N TYR A 176 22.47 11.88 12.70
CA TYR A 176 21.58 10.93 13.35
C TYR A 176 21.41 11.21 14.84
N ALA A 177 22.51 11.50 15.55
CA ALA A 177 22.45 11.86 16.96
C ALA A 177 21.62 13.13 17.22
N THR A 178 21.74 14.13 16.33
CA THR A 178 20.98 15.38 16.43
C THR A 178 19.49 15.14 16.18
N GLU A 179 19.15 14.35 15.16
CA GLU A 179 17.76 13.99 14.85
C GLU A 179 17.12 13.19 15.98
N LYS A 180 17.83 12.18 16.50
CA LYS A 180 17.38 11.39 17.64
C LYS A 180 17.12 12.26 18.88
N HIS A 181 18.02 13.21 19.17
CA HIS A 181 17.83 14.13 20.29
C HIS A 181 16.61 15.05 20.09
N ARG A 182 16.36 15.51 18.85
CA ARG A 182 15.16 16.28 18.53
C ARG A 182 13.90 15.47 18.78
N ASP A 183 13.88 14.20 18.36
CA ASP A 183 12.72 13.34 18.53
C ASP A 183 12.44 13.07 20.03
N GLU A 184 13.48 12.87 20.85
CA GLU A 184 13.34 12.76 22.32
C GLU A 184 12.71 14.02 22.95
N LEU A 185 13.10 15.21 22.50
CA LEU A 185 12.50 16.47 22.97
C LEU A 185 11.03 16.62 22.55
N VAL A 186 10.68 16.14 21.35
CA VAL A 186 9.29 16.13 20.87
C VAL A 186 8.44 15.21 21.73
N ASP A 187 8.92 14.01 22.03
CA ASP A 187 8.23 13.05 22.89
C ASP A 187 8.01 13.62 24.30
N GLN A 188 9.04 14.26 24.88
CA GLN A 188 8.94 14.92 26.18
C GLN A 188 7.91 16.06 26.18
N ALA A 189 7.87 16.87 25.11
CA ALA A 189 6.91 17.96 24.97
C ALA A 189 5.47 17.44 24.83
N LEU A 190 5.28 16.36 24.06
CA LEU A 190 3.99 15.69 23.90
C LEU A 190 3.49 15.14 25.24
N GLU A 191 4.35 14.47 26.00
CA GLU A 191 3.98 13.92 27.31
C GLU A 191 3.62 15.03 28.32
N SER A 192 4.42 16.11 28.33
CA SER A 192 4.14 17.29 29.16
C SER A 192 2.80 17.94 28.82
N SER A 193 2.50 18.10 27.52
CA SER A 193 1.23 18.64 27.04
C SER A 193 0.05 17.73 27.42
N ALA A 194 0.20 16.41 27.25
CA ALA A 194 -0.81 15.44 27.64
C ALA A 194 -1.08 15.47 29.15
N GLN A 195 -0.04 15.61 29.97
CA GLN A 195 -0.17 15.74 31.42
C GLN A 195 -0.95 16.99 31.82
N LEU A 196 -0.63 18.15 31.23
CA LEU A 196 -1.35 19.40 31.49
C LEU A 196 -2.82 19.31 31.05
N GLN A 197 -3.10 18.70 29.90
CA GLN A 197 -4.47 18.46 29.46
C GLN A 197 -5.25 17.57 30.44
N ARG A 198 -4.63 16.49 30.94
CA ARG A 198 -5.25 15.62 31.95
C ARG A 198 -5.56 16.38 33.24
N GLN A 199 -4.60 17.17 33.74
CA GLN A 199 -4.80 18.01 34.93
C GLN A 199 -5.92 19.04 34.74
N PHE A 200 -5.96 19.70 33.57
CA PHE A 200 -7.02 20.64 33.24
C PHE A 200 -8.40 19.96 33.24
N ILE A 201 -8.54 18.82 32.59
CA ILE A 201 -9.78 18.04 32.56
C ILE A 201 -10.19 17.62 33.97
N GLN A 202 -9.26 17.09 34.78
CA GLN A 202 -9.55 16.71 36.16
C GLN A 202 -10.03 17.91 37.00
N SER A 203 -9.37 19.06 36.88
CA SER A 203 -9.73 20.28 37.64
C SER A 203 -11.08 20.86 37.22
N THR A 204 -11.39 20.85 35.91
CA THR A 204 -12.60 21.47 35.36
C THR A 204 -13.84 20.62 35.63
N TRP A 205 -13.69 19.29 35.55
CA TRP A 205 -14.82 18.36 35.64
C TRP A 205 -14.90 17.61 36.98
N GLN A 206 -13.96 17.84 37.91
CA GLN A 206 -13.86 17.17 39.22
C GLN A 206 -13.97 15.64 39.14
N LEU A 207 -13.46 15.05 38.05
CA LEU A 207 -13.55 13.61 37.83
C LEU A 207 -12.45 12.89 38.64
N PRO A 208 -12.80 11.96 39.57
CA PRO A 208 -11.82 11.19 40.32
C PRO A 208 -11.34 10.01 39.47
N ILE A 209 -10.58 10.28 38.41
CA ILE A 209 -9.97 9.24 37.56
C ILE A 209 -8.48 9.16 37.88
N THR A 210 -8.07 8.07 38.51
CA THR A 210 -6.67 7.66 38.68
C THR A 210 -6.24 6.83 37.47
N PHE A 211 -5.17 7.25 36.79
CA PHE A 211 -4.53 6.53 35.69
C PHE A 211 -3.25 5.86 36.17
#